data_AF-A0A8C0PJP6-F1
#
_entry.id   AF-A0A8C0PJP6-F1
#
_cell.length_a   1.000
_cell.length_b   1.000
_cell.length_c   1.000
_cell.angle_alpha   90.00
_cell.angle_beta   90.00
_cell.angle_gamma   90.00
#
_symmetry.space_group_name_H-M   'P 1'
#
loop_
_entity.id
_entity.type
_entity.pdbx_description
1 polymer ?
#
loop_
_entity_poly.entity_id
_entity_poly.type
_entity_poly.pdbx_seq_one_letter_code
_entity_poly.pdbx_strand_id
1 'polypeptide(L)'
;MSVAGLKAELELLASVFHKDHERLRVVSWKLDELHCQFLPPPPAPPGSPRPPPPLSLHCNITNGTTEEVTSEEEEDEEMAEDIEDLDHYEMKEEEPISGKKSEDEGIEKENLAILEKIRKTQRQDHLNDNFPFDPPFVRVVLPVLSGGYVLGGGALCMELLTKQGWSSAYSIESVIMQINATLVKGKARVQFGANKNVHILPQTVLYMADSETFISLEECRGHKRARKRTTMEAAFALEKLFPKQCHILGIVTPGIVVTPMGSGNNRPQEIEIGESGFALLFPQIEGIKIQPFHFIKDPKNLTLERHQLTEVGLLDNPELRVVLVFGYNCCKVGANNYLQRVVSAFSDMNVILAGGQVDNLASLTSDKQPLDIDATGVVGLSFSGHRIQSATVLLNEDVNDEKTVEAAMQRLKAANIPERNTIGFMFACVGRGFQYYRAKGNVEADAFRKFFPSVPLFGFFGNGEIGCDRIVTGNFVLKKCNEVKDDDLFHSYTTIMVLIHLGSSK
;
A
#
# COMPACT_ATOMS: atom_id res chain seq x y z
N MET A 1 2.48 29.96 12.65
CA MET A 1 3.93 29.64 12.62
C MET A 1 4.38 29.53 11.17
N SER A 2 5.56 30.04 10.79
CA SER A 2 6.12 29.87 9.43
C SER A 2 7.09 28.68 9.38
N VAL A 3 7.39 28.14 8.18
CA VAL A 3 8.36 27.02 8.03
C VAL A 3 9.73 27.38 8.61
N ALA A 4 10.19 28.62 8.41
CA ALA A 4 11.43 29.11 9.01
C ALA A 4 11.36 29.19 10.55
N GLY A 5 10.19 29.55 11.11
CA GLY A 5 9.95 29.55 12.55
C GLY A 5 9.95 28.15 13.15
N LEU A 6 9.23 27.20 12.54
CA LEU A 6 9.22 25.80 12.94
C LEU A 6 10.63 25.18 12.88
N LYS A 7 11.40 25.48 11.83
CA LYS A 7 12.79 25.03 11.73
C LYS A 7 13.65 25.56 12.89
N ALA A 8 13.56 26.85 13.19
CA ALA A 8 14.30 27.46 14.29
C ALA A 8 13.88 26.89 15.65
N GLU A 9 12.60 26.56 15.84
CA GLU A 9 12.09 25.90 17.04
C GLU A 9 12.63 24.46 17.18
N LEU A 10 12.66 23.69 16.09
CA LEU A 10 13.22 22.33 16.09
C LEU A 10 14.76 22.33 16.30
N GLU A 11 15.47 23.32 15.73
CA GLU A 11 16.89 23.56 16.00
C GLU A 11 17.13 23.91 17.47
N LEU A 12 16.29 24.77 18.06
CA LEU A 12 16.36 25.14 19.48
C LEU A 12 16.07 23.92 20.38
N LEU A 13 14.99 23.18 20.10
CA LEU A 13 14.63 21.93 20.79
C LEU A 13 15.77 20.92 20.78
N ALA A 14 16.41 20.71 19.62
CA ALA A 14 17.53 19.79 19.49
C ALA A 14 18.82 20.30 20.19
N SER A 15 18.97 21.61 20.36
CA SER A 15 20.08 22.21 21.13
C SER A 15 19.89 22.05 22.64
N VAL A 16 18.67 22.24 23.15
CA VAL A 16 18.32 22.08 24.57
C VAL A 16 18.30 20.59 24.95
N PHE A 17 17.54 19.79 24.20
CA PHE A 17 17.33 18.36 24.42
C PHE A 17 18.24 17.51 23.52
N HIS A 18 19.54 17.81 23.51
CA HIS A 18 20.55 17.10 22.75
C HIS A 18 20.59 15.58 23.07
N LYS A 19 21.25 14.80 22.21
CA LYS A 19 21.23 13.32 22.24
C LYS A 19 21.68 12.67 23.55
N ASP A 20 22.49 13.37 24.35
CA ASP A 20 23.03 12.87 25.61
C ASP A 20 22.26 13.37 26.85
N HIS A 21 21.31 14.30 26.67
CA HIS A 21 20.54 14.92 27.75
C HIS A 21 19.86 13.88 28.66
N GLU A 22 19.85 14.14 29.97
CA GLU A 22 19.64 13.13 31.01
C GLU A 22 18.20 12.59 31.12
N ARG A 23 17.22 13.32 30.57
CA ARG A 23 15.78 13.03 30.76
C ARG A 23 14.94 12.97 29.50
N LEU A 24 15.24 13.82 28.52
CA LEU A 24 14.54 13.93 27.23
C LEU A 24 15.57 14.17 26.14
N ARG A 25 15.62 13.30 25.13
CA ARG A 25 16.59 13.34 24.03
C ARG A 25 15.86 13.47 22.71
N VAL A 26 16.15 14.51 21.94
CA VAL A 26 15.82 14.57 20.52
C VAL A 26 16.80 13.67 19.78
N VAL A 27 16.32 12.52 19.31
CA VAL A 27 17.15 11.49 18.67
C VAL A 27 17.41 11.86 17.22
N SER A 28 16.37 12.33 16.53
CA SER A 28 16.39 12.79 15.14
C SER A 28 15.19 13.70 14.88
N TRP A 29 15.36 14.67 13.98
CA TRP A 29 14.30 15.56 13.56
C TRP A 29 14.47 16.00 12.09
N LYS A 30 13.36 16.40 11.49
CA LYS A 30 13.17 17.05 10.19
C LYS A 30 12.01 18.06 10.33
N LEU A 31 11.64 18.78 9.27
CA LEU A 31 10.49 19.70 9.28
C LEU A 31 9.13 18.99 9.49
N ASP A 32 9.04 17.74 9.02
CA ASP A 32 7.86 16.87 9.02
C ASP A 32 7.86 15.85 10.17
N GLU A 33 9.02 15.57 10.77
CA GLU A 33 9.20 14.42 11.67
C GLU A 33 10.06 14.77 12.88
N LEU A 34 9.60 14.41 14.09
CA LEU A 34 10.38 14.54 15.32
C LEU A 34 10.32 13.25 16.15
N HIS A 35 11.49 12.71 16.48
CA HIS A 35 11.62 11.50 17.30
C HIS A 35 12.37 11.80 18.60
N CYS A 36 11.67 11.59 19.71
CA CYS A 36 12.11 11.94 21.06
C CYS A 36 12.14 10.72 21.98
N GLN A 37 13.10 10.66 22.89
CA GLN A 37 13.21 9.62 23.92
C GLN A 37 13.20 10.22 25.32
N PHE A 38 12.24 9.81 26.15
CA PHE A 38 12.25 10.04 27.58
C PHE A 38 13.02 8.92 28.28
N LEU A 39 14.05 9.30 29.03
CA LEU A 39 14.80 8.37 29.87
C LEU A 39 14.10 8.18 31.23
N PRO A 40 14.16 6.96 31.80
CA PRO A 40 13.82 6.77 33.21
C PRO A 40 14.83 7.51 34.11
N PRO A 41 14.45 7.84 35.35
CA PRO A 41 15.41 8.36 36.33
C PRO A 41 16.57 7.38 36.55
N PRO A 42 17.78 7.89 36.90
CA PRO A 42 18.95 7.06 37.14
C PRO A 42 18.71 6.02 38.27
N PRO A 43 19.41 4.88 38.23
CA PRO A 43 19.13 3.77 39.14
C PRO A 43 19.34 4.15 40.61
N ALA A 44 18.39 3.72 41.43
CA ALA A 44 18.49 3.75 42.89
C ALA A 44 19.56 2.73 43.37
N PRO A 45 19.96 2.72 44.66
CA PRO A 45 21.17 2.01 45.12
C PRO A 45 21.21 0.50 44.81
N PRO A 46 22.42 -0.11 44.80
CA PRO A 46 22.64 -1.48 44.35
C PRO A 46 21.70 -2.48 45.04
N GLY A 47 20.89 -3.17 44.23
CA GLY A 47 19.80 -4.04 44.66
C GLY A 47 18.44 -3.72 44.03
N SER A 48 18.28 -2.55 43.39
CA SER A 48 17.06 -2.20 42.67
C SER A 48 16.82 -3.02 41.39
N PRO A 49 15.57 -3.23 40.94
CA PRO A 49 15.26 -3.86 39.66
C PRO A 49 15.92 -3.16 38.46
N ARG A 50 16.12 -3.90 37.35
CA ARG A 50 16.64 -3.36 36.10
C ARG A 50 15.80 -2.14 35.66
N PRO A 51 16.41 -1.00 35.29
CA PRO A 51 15.65 0.18 34.87
C PRO A 51 14.77 -0.14 33.65
N PRO A 52 13.56 0.45 33.56
CA PRO A 52 12.66 0.22 32.43
C PRO A 52 13.27 0.78 31.13
N PRO A 53 12.86 0.29 29.95
CA PRO A 53 13.32 0.84 28.68
C PRO A 53 12.91 2.31 28.52
N PRO A 54 13.71 3.14 27.81
CA PRO A 54 13.29 4.49 27.41
C PRO A 54 11.96 4.49 26.67
N LEU A 55 11.18 5.56 26.87
CA LEU A 55 9.94 5.81 26.15
C LEU A 55 10.25 6.65 24.90
N SER A 56 10.07 6.06 23.71
CA SER A 56 10.17 6.77 22.43
C SER A 56 8.80 7.28 21.98
N LEU A 57 8.72 8.59 21.72
CA LEU A 57 7.63 9.24 21.00
C LEU A 57 8.04 9.54 19.56
N HIS A 58 7.09 9.37 18.64
CA HIS A 58 7.19 9.79 17.26
C HIS A 58 6.08 10.80 16.98
N CYS A 59 6.48 12.00 16.59
CA CYS A 59 5.59 13.08 16.18
C CYS A 59 5.74 13.24 14.66
N ASN A 60 4.65 13.06 13.93
CA ASN A 60 4.54 13.44 12.53
C ASN A 60 3.79 14.78 12.48
N ILE A 61 4.44 15.83 11.98
CA ILE A 61 3.96 17.21 12.05
C ILE A 61 2.99 17.52 10.89
N THR A 62 2.83 16.61 9.92
CA THR A 62 2.11 16.87 8.65
C THR A 62 1.07 15.79 8.30
N ASN A 63 0.19 15.40 9.22
CA ASN A 63 -0.92 14.49 8.87
C ASN A 63 -2.10 14.62 9.87
N GLY A 64 -3.06 15.50 9.59
CA GLY A 64 -4.32 15.59 10.34
C GLY A 64 -5.43 14.79 9.64
N THR A 65 -5.95 13.74 10.27
CA THR A 65 -7.12 13.00 9.74
C THR A 65 -8.41 13.75 10.02
N THR A 66 -9.02 14.31 8.98
CA THR A 66 -10.34 14.93 9.01
C THR A 66 -11.45 13.87 8.91
N GLU A 67 -11.82 13.28 10.06
CA GLU A 67 -13.20 12.82 10.24
C GLU A 67 -14.05 13.95 10.83
N GLU A 68 -15.29 14.06 10.38
CA GLU A 68 -16.33 14.89 11.00
C GLU A 68 -17.48 13.99 11.43
N VAL A 69 -17.85 14.13 12.70
CA VAL A 69 -19.08 13.55 13.25
C VAL A 69 -20.02 14.71 13.48
N THR A 70 -20.98 14.89 12.59
CA THR A 70 -22.09 15.83 12.78
C THR A 70 -23.39 15.14 12.40
N SER A 71 -24.36 15.24 13.32
CA SER A 71 -25.71 14.70 13.21
C SER A 71 -26.55 15.43 12.16
N GLU A 72 -27.50 14.69 11.59
CA GLU A 72 -28.60 15.17 10.75
C GLU A 72 -29.42 16.27 11.47
N GLU A 73 -29.62 17.42 10.82
CA GLU A 73 -30.89 18.18 10.86
C GLU A 73 -31.11 18.80 9.46
N GLU A 74 -32.35 18.79 8.98
CA GLU A 74 -32.77 19.29 7.66
C GLU A 74 -33.04 20.81 7.72
N GLU A 75 -32.74 21.57 6.66
CA GLU A 75 -33.43 22.84 6.38
C GLU A 75 -33.40 23.15 4.86
N ASP A 76 -34.59 23.38 4.29
CA ASP A 76 -34.81 23.75 2.89
C ASP A 76 -34.49 25.23 2.63
N GLU A 77 -34.08 25.57 1.41
CA GLU A 77 -34.48 26.85 0.79
C GLU A 77 -34.44 26.75 -0.75
N GLU A 78 -35.60 26.93 -1.39
CA GLU A 78 -35.71 27.12 -2.85
C GLU A 78 -35.27 28.54 -3.27
N MET A 79 -34.98 28.74 -4.55
CA MET A 79 -35.49 29.83 -5.43
C MET A 79 -34.68 29.90 -6.75
N ALA A 80 -35.40 29.77 -7.88
CA ALA A 80 -35.44 30.66 -9.06
C ALA A 80 -34.13 31.32 -9.59
N GLU A 81 -33.89 31.49 -10.90
CA GLU A 81 -34.74 31.38 -12.10
C GLU A 81 -33.87 31.29 -13.39
N ASP A 82 -34.53 30.97 -14.49
CA ASP A 82 -34.11 30.81 -15.90
C ASP A 82 -33.06 31.77 -16.51
N ILE A 83 -32.34 31.32 -17.57
CA ILE A 83 -32.63 31.72 -18.98
C ILE A 83 -31.75 30.98 -20.00
N GLU A 84 -32.42 30.67 -21.10
CA GLU A 84 -32.10 29.91 -22.32
C GLU A 84 -30.92 30.40 -23.20
N ASP A 85 -30.43 29.47 -24.04
CA ASP A 85 -29.96 29.67 -25.44
C ASP A 85 -28.74 30.59 -25.78
N LEU A 86 -27.99 30.42 -26.88
CA LEU A 86 -27.73 29.32 -27.83
C LEU A 86 -26.40 29.62 -28.59
N ASP A 87 -25.77 28.57 -29.10
CA ASP A 87 -25.01 28.51 -30.37
C ASP A 87 -23.68 29.26 -30.67
N HIS A 88 -22.67 28.42 -30.95
CA HIS A 88 -21.77 28.41 -32.12
C HIS A 88 -20.69 29.51 -32.29
N TYR A 89 -19.43 29.11 -32.09
CA TYR A 89 -18.27 29.71 -32.78
C TYR A 89 -17.26 28.63 -33.21
N GLU A 90 -17.04 28.50 -34.51
CA GLU A 90 -15.91 27.76 -35.09
C GLU A 90 -14.64 28.63 -35.02
N MET A 91 -13.48 28.04 -34.71
CA MET A 91 -12.17 28.70 -34.83
C MET A 91 -11.34 28.11 -35.97
N LYS A 92 -10.75 29.00 -36.77
CA LYS A 92 -9.94 28.67 -37.95
C LYS A 92 -8.49 28.36 -37.57
N GLU A 93 -7.84 27.55 -38.41
CA GLU A 93 -6.39 27.34 -38.38
C GLU A 93 -5.64 28.58 -38.93
N GLU A 94 -4.48 28.90 -38.36
CA GLU A 94 -3.51 29.85 -38.92
C GLU A 94 -2.13 29.19 -39.06
N GLU A 95 -1.46 29.44 -40.19
CA GLU A 95 -0.10 28.95 -40.48
C GLU A 95 1.01 29.88 -39.94
N PRO A 96 2.24 29.38 -39.70
CA PRO A 96 3.30 30.14 -39.02
C PRO A 96 4.14 31.03 -39.97
N ILE A 97 4.60 32.18 -39.45
CA ILE A 97 5.56 33.07 -40.13
C ILE A 97 6.95 32.98 -39.49
N SER A 98 7.98 32.87 -40.33
CA SER A 98 9.39 32.74 -39.92
C SER A 98 10.12 34.07 -39.69
N GLY A 99 11.09 34.14 -38.75
CA GLY A 99 12.03 35.26 -38.65
C GLY A 99 12.97 35.25 -37.44
N LYS A 100 14.26 34.92 -37.65
CA LYS A 100 15.32 34.84 -36.60
C LYS A 100 15.74 36.22 -36.06
N LYS A 101 16.09 36.31 -34.77
CA LYS A 101 17.49 36.52 -34.31
C LYS A 101 17.72 36.34 -32.80
N SER A 102 18.97 36.03 -32.48
CA SER A 102 19.57 35.57 -31.22
C SER A 102 19.77 36.63 -30.13
N GLU A 103 19.39 36.31 -28.89
CA GLU A 103 19.97 36.83 -27.63
C GLU A 103 19.91 35.74 -26.54
N ASP A 104 20.90 34.82 -26.50
CA ASP A 104 20.79 33.55 -25.73
C ASP A 104 22.00 33.22 -24.83
N GLU A 105 22.64 34.24 -24.23
CA GLU A 105 23.67 34.03 -23.18
C GLU A 105 23.36 34.74 -21.85
N GLY A 106 22.37 35.65 -21.81
CA GLY A 106 21.90 36.27 -20.57
C GLY A 106 20.84 35.44 -19.84
N ILE A 107 19.96 34.78 -20.62
CA ILE A 107 18.75 34.13 -20.15
C ILE A 107 19.07 32.88 -19.32
N GLU A 108 20.11 32.11 -19.66
CA GLU A 108 20.49 30.92 -18.89
C GLU A 108 20.92 31.21 -17.45
N LYS A 109 21.64 32.31 -17.19
CA LYS A 109 22.07 32.64 -15.82
C LYS A 109 20.91 33.12 -14.95
N GLU A 110 19.99 33.87 -15.53
CA GLU A 110 18.80 34.31 -14.82
C GLU A 110 17.83 33.14 -14.59
N ASN A 111 17.63 32.28 -15.59
CA ASN A 111 16.90 31.03 -15.45
C ASN A 111 17.56 30.04 -14.47
N LEU A 112 18.89 29.96 -14.41
CA LEU A 112 19.59 29.11 -13.44
C LEU A 112 19.47 29.68 -12.01
N ALA A 113 19.52 31.01 -11.84
CA ALA A 113 19.26 31.66 -10.56
C ALA A 113 17.80 31.54 -10.13
N ILE A 114 16.85 31.59 -11.09
CA ILE A 114 15.43 31.33 -10.88
C ILE A 114 15.18 29.84 -10.58
N LEU A 115 15.87 28.91 -11.23
CA LEU A 115 15.80 27.47 -10.94
C LEU A 115 16.48 27.11 -9.61
N GLU A 116 17.53 27.82 -9.19
CA GLU A 116 18.07 27.74 -7.84
C GLU A 116 17.09 28.32 -6.81
N LYS A 117 16.43 29.45 -7.10
CA LYS A 117 15.36 30.00 -6.27
C LYS A 117 14.20 29.01 -6.16
N ILE A 118 13.69 28.49 -7.27
CA ILE A 118 12.62 27.49 -7.33
C ILE A 118 13.05 26.20 -6.65
N ARG A 119 14.31 25.74 -6.76
CA ARG A 119 14.81 24.57 -5.99
C ARG A 119 14.94 24.86 -4.49
N LYS A 120 15.31 26.08 -4.09
CA LYS A 120 15.35 26.50 -2.69
C LYS A 120 13.94 26.63 -2.13
N THR A 121 13.02 27.26 -2.86
CA THR A 121 11.58 27.39 -2.55
C THR A 121 10.87 26.03 -2.54
N GLN A 122 11.08 25.14 -3.50
CA GLN A 122 10.54 23.75 -3.47
C GLN A 122 11.10 22.90 -2.32
N ARG A 123 12.30 23.22 -1.81
CA ARG A 123 12.83 22.65 -0.55
C ARG A 123 12.28 23.35 0.70
N GLN A 124 11.68 24.54 0.55
CA GLN A 124 11.09 25.34 1.63
C GLN A 124 9.59 25.07 1.81
N ASP A 125 8.87 24.69 0.74
CA ASP A 125 7.41 24.63 0.71
C ASP A 125 6.79 23.23 0.96
N HIS A 126 7.59 22.24 1.35
CA HIS A 126 7.10 20.90 1.75
C HIS A 126 6.64 20.84 3.22
N LEU A 127 5.86 21.82 3.66
CA LEU A 127 5.06 21.74 4.88
C LEU A 127 3.58 21.97 4.52
N ASN A 128 2.93 20.94 3.98
CA ASN A 128 1.50 20.97 3.75
C ASN A 128 0.85 19.59 3.98
N ASP A 129 0.40 19.39 5.23
CA ASP A 129 -1.03 19.27 5.51
C ASP A 129 -1.33 20.13 6.74
N ASN A 130 -1.97 21.29 6.52
CA ASN A 130 -2.61 22.19 7.48
C ASN A 130 -1.89 22.62 8.78
N PHE A 131 -0.82 22.00 9.25
CA PHE A 131 -0.08 22.46 10.41
C PHE A 131 0.52 23.86 10.15
N PRO A 132 0.36 24.83 11.06
CA PRO A 132 -0.05 24.69 12.46
C PRO A 132 -1.55 24.86 12.73
N PHE A 133 -2.40 24.98 11.72
CA PHE A 133 -3.86 25.11 11.91
C PHE A 133 -4.51 23.81 12.39
N ASP A 134 -4.06 22.66 11.91
CA ASP A 134 -4.39 21.33 12.43
C ASP A 134 -3.29 20.79 13.37
N PRO A 135 -3.63 19.89 14.33
CA PRO A 135 -2.68 19.32 15.27
C PRO A 135 -1.67 18.35 14.63
N PRO A 136 -0.47 18.21 15.22
CA PRO A 136 0.49 17.20 14.81
C PRO A 136 0.03 15.80 15.25
N PHE A 137 0.24 14.78 14.43
CA PHE A 137 -0.07 13.41 14.79
C PHE A 137 1.05 12.81 15.66
N VAL A 138 0.75 12.55 16.94
CA VAL A 138 1.74 12.03 17.90
C VAL A 138 1.35 10.66 18.43
N ARG A 139 2.34 9.75 18.47
CA ARG A 139 2.17 8.39 18.97
C ARG A 139 3.38 7.87 19.76
N VAL A 140 3.10 6.95 20.67
CA VAL A 140 4.08 6.11 21.35
C VAL A 140 4.58 5.04 20.39
N VAL A 141 5.91 4.89 20.24
CA VAL A 141 6.51 3.82 19.43
C VAL A 141 6.86 2.62 20.29
N LEU A 142 7.47 2.87 21.45
CA LEU A 142 7.91 1.86 22.42
C LEU A 142 8.21 2.52 23.78
N PRO A 143 8.08 1.80 24.91
CA PRO A 143 7.48 0.48 25.03
C PRO A 143 5.95 0.54 24.87
N VAL A 144 5.29 -0.62 24.79
CA VAL A 144 3.82 -0.69 24.86
C VAL A 144 3.37 -0.22 26.25
N LEU A 145 2.41 0.71 26.28
CA LEU A 145 1.86 1.30 27.50
C LEU A 145 0.40 0.92 27.69
N SER A 146 -0.02 0.79 28.95
CA SER A 146 -1.43 0.78 29.36
C SER A 146 -1.73 1.97 30.27
N GLY A 147 -2.92 2.57 30.09
CA GLY A 147 -3.25 3.84 30.74
C GLY A 147 -2.54 5.01 30.05
N GLY A 148 -2.44 6.15 30.73
CA GLY A 148 -1.78 7.34 30.19
C GLY A 148 -2.48 7.98 28.99
N TYR A 149 -3.74 7.63 28.73
CA TYR A 149 -4.48 7.99 27.51
C TYR A 149 -3.88 7.44 26.21
N VAL A 150 -3.04 6.39 26.30
CA VAL A 150 -2.50 5.68 25.13
C VAL A 150 -3.52 4.65 24.62
N LEU A 151 -3.86 4.74 23.34
CA LEU A 151 -4.77 3.84 22.64
C LEU A 151 -4.03 2.65 22.01
N GLY A 152 -4.79 1.65 21.54
CA GLY A 152 -4.25 0.63 20.64
C GLY A 152 -3.63 1.27 19.39
N GLY A 153 -2.45 0.81 18.97
CA GLY A 153 -1.67 1.48 17.91
C GLY A 153 -0.71 2.57 18.41
N GLY A 154 -0.73 2.89 19.71
CA GLY A 154 0.16 3.87 20.34
C GLY A 154 -0.28 5.32 20.20
N ALA A 155 -1.42 5.59 19.54
CA ALA A 155 -1.99 6.94 19.44
C ALA A 155 -2.35 7.51 20.82
N LEU A 156 -2.33 8.84 20.94
CA LEU A 156 -2.60 9.55 22.20
C LEU A 156 -3.97 10.21 22.17
N CYS A 157 -4.88 9.77 23.04
CA CYS A 157 -6.21 10.36 23.22
C CYS A 157 -6.10 11.61 24.11
N MET A 158 -5.66 12.72 23.54
CA MET A 158 -5.41 13.97 24.25
C MET A 158 -6.15 15.12 23.59
N GLU A 159 -6.86 15.92 24.38
CA GLU A 159 -7.68 17.05 23.91
C GLU A 159 -6.89 18.06 23.05
N LEU A 160 -5.66 18.39 23.44
CA LEU A 160 -4.78 19.26 22.65
C LEU A 160 -4.31 18.66 21.31
N LEU A 161 -4.59 17.38 21.03
CA LEU A 161 -4.31 16.72 19.76
C LEU A 161 -5.59 16.47 18.94
N THR A 162 -6.74 17.03 19.34
CA THR A 162 -7.98 17.06 18.54
C THR A 162 -8.15 18.42 17.87
N LYS A 163 -8.96 18.50 16.80
CA LYS A 163 -9.30 19.76 16.12
C LYS A 163 -9.85 20.82 17.10
N GLN A 164 -10.61 20.40 18.10
CA GLN A 164 -11.31 21.27 19.04
C GLN A 164 -10.41 21.82 20.16
N GLY A 165 -9.43 21.04 20.63
CA GLY A 165 -8.51 21.45 21.70
C GLY A 165 -7.15 21.95 21.22
N TRP A 166 -6.82 21.76 19.95
CA TRP A 166 -5.60 22.26 19.33
C TRP A 166 -5.61 23.79 19.16
N SER A 167 -4.42 24.38 19.20
CA SER A 167 -4.21 25.78 18.86
C SER A 167 -2.88 25.95 18.13
N SER A 168 -2.90 26.69 17.02
CA SER A 168 -1.70 27.05 16.23
C SER A 168 -0.69 27.92 16.97
N ALA A 169 -1.02 28.34 18.20
CA ALA A 169 -0.13 29.04 19.13
C ALA A 169 0.71 28.10 20.02
N TYR A 170 0.41 26.79 20.07
CA TYR A 170 1.24 25.84 20.82
C TYR A 170 2.58 25.59 20.13
N SER A 171 3.67 25.67 20.91
CA SER A 171 4.99 25.19 20.49
C SER A 171 5.04 23.65 20.57
N ILE A 172 5.81 23.02 19.70
CA ILE A 172 6.11 21.58 19.74
C ILE A 172 6.74 21.20 21.08
N GLU A 173 7.55 22.08 21.68
CA GLU A 173 8.05 21.93 23.05
C GLU A 173 6.91 21.76 24.06
N SER A 174 5.93 22.67 24.03
CA SER A 174 4.79 22.64 24.96
C SER A 174 3.94 21.37 24.78
N VAL A 175 3.75 20.91 23.55
CA VAL A 175 3.06 19.64 23.22
C VAL A 175 3.82 18.45 23.84
N ILE A 176 5.13 18.36 23.63
CA ILE A 176 5.96 17.26 24.17
C ILE A 176 5.93 17.26 25.71
N MET A 177 5.99 18.43 26.34
CA MET A 177 5.88 18.57 27.80
C MET A 177 4.49 18.15 28.32
N GLN A 178 3.42 18.55 27.63
CA GLN A 178 2.05 18.18 27.99
C GLN A 178 1.78 16.69 27.82
N ILE A 179 2.35 16.03 26.80
CA ILE A 179 2.28 14.57 26.63
C ILE A 179 2.96 13.86 27.81
N ASN A 180 4.17 14.27 28.18
CA ASN A 180 4.87 13.71 29.33
C ASN A 180 4.05 13.84 30.63
N ALA A 181 3.49 15.03 30.88
CA ALA A 181 2.61 15.26 32.03
C ALA A 181 1.33 14.41 31.98
N THR A 182 0.74 14.23 30.80
CA THR A 182 -0.51 13.48 30.59
C THR A 182 -0.34 11.98 30.76
N LEU A 183 0.79 11.43 30.29
CA LEU A 183 1.17 10.03 30.54
C LEU A 183 1.30 9.73 32.03
N VAL A 184 1.92 10.65 32.79
CA VAL A 184 2.03 10.54 34.26
C VAL A 184 0.66 10.67 34.93
N LYS A 185 -0.13 11.70 34.57
CA LYS A 185 -1.48 11.95 35.11
C LYS A 185 -2.43 10.77 34.87
N GLY A 186 -2.43 10.22 33.66
CA GLY A 186 -3.19 9.04 33.27
C GLY A 186 -2.62 7.71 33.78
N LYS A 187 -1.58 7.74 34.63
CA LYS A 187 -0.95 6.57 35.26
C LYS A 187 -0.46 5.50 34.26
N ALA A 188 0.20 5.92 33.17
CA ALA A 188 0.84 5.00 32.23
C ALA A 188 1.68 3.91 32.93
N ARG A 189 1.62 2.68 32.42
CA ARG A 189 2.41 1.53 32.87
C ARG A 189 2.97 0.79 31.67
N VAL A 190 4.24 0.37 31.77
CA VAL A 190 4.91 -0.44 30.75
C VAL A 190 4.37 -1.87 30.78
N GLN A 191 3.88 -2.36 29.64
CA GLN A 191 3.48 -3.75 29.48
C GLN A 191 4.67 -4.62 29.09
N PHE A 192 5.39 -5.16 30.09
CA PHE A 192 6.60 -5.97 29.87
C PHE A 192 6.36 -7.31 29.17
N GLY A 193 5.11 -7.81 29.16
CA GLY A 193 4.70 -9.04 28.46
C GLY A 193 3.98 -8.80 27.12
N ALA A 194 3.74 -7.55 26.73
CA ALA A 194 3.24 -7.27 25.39
C ALA A 194 4.34 -7.60 24.37
N ASN A 195 3.95 -8.21 23.25
CA ASN A 195 4.85 -8.32 22.11
C ASN A 195 5.37 -6.92 21.75
N LYS A 196 6.60 -6.86 21.23
CA LYS A 196 7.15 -5.65 20.60
C LYS A 196 6.39 -5.37 19.31
N ASN A 197 5.14 -4.95 19.44
CA ASN A 197 4.33 -4.35 18.39
C ASN A 197 4.91 -2.95 18.16
N VAL A 198 6.13 -2.91 17.59
CA VAL A 198 6.66 -1.71 16.99
C VAL A 198 5.59 -1.29 15.99
N HIS A 199 5.01 -0.12 16.22
CA HIS A 199 4.04 0.46 15.31
C HIS A 199 4.82 0.98 14.10
N ILE A 200 5.17 0.06 13.18
CA ILE A 200 5.90 0.34 11.95
C ILE A 200 4.88 0.91 10.95
N LEU A 201 5.19 2.08 10.38
CA LEU A 201 4.39 2.61 9.29
C LEU A 201 4.60 1.73 8.05
N PRO A 202 3.56 1.47 7.23
CA PRO A 202 3.75 0.87 5.92
C PRO A 202 4.68 1.75 5.06
N GLN A 203 5.44 1.10 4.20
CA GLN A 203 6.19 1.71 3.09
C GLN A 203 5.52 1.38 1.74
N THR A 204 4.81 0.26 1.69
CA THR A 204 4.09 -0.22 0.51
C THR A 204 2.76 -0.83 0.96
N VAL A 205 1.69 -0.55 0.23
CA VAL A 205 0.34 -1.07 0.48
C VAL A 205 -0.15 -1.76 -0.77
N LEU A 206 -0.61 -3.01 -0.64
CA LEU A 206 -1.37 -3.71 -1.67
C LEU A 206 -2.78 -3.92 -1.16
N TYR A 207 -3.78 -3.33 -1.79
CA TYR A 207 -5.17 -3.63 -1.49
C TYR A 207 -5.89 -4.24 -2.69
N MET A 208 -6.80 -5.16 -2.39
CA MET A 208 -7.69 -5.80 -3.35
C MET A 208 -9.09 -5.70 -2.79
N ALA A 209 -10.05 -5.28 -3.61
CA ALA A 209 -11.45 -5.23 -3.21
C ALA A 209 -12.36 -5.59 -4.38
N ASP A 210 -13.52 -6.13 -4.03
CA ASP A 210 -14.51 -6.61 -4.97
C ASP A 210 -15.09 -5.46 -5.80
N SER A 211 -15.47 -5.73 -7.06
CA SER A 211 -16.14 -4.78 -7.95
C SER A 211 -17.39 -4.13 -7.33
N GLU A 212 -18.16 -4.84 -6.50
CA GLU A 212 -19.34 -4.30 -5.79
C GLU A 212 -18.97 -3.23 -4.76
N THR A 213 -17.82 -3.36 -4.09
CA THR A 213 -17.28 -2.39 -3.11
C THR A 213 -17.11 -0.97 -3.68
N PHE A 214 -17.07 -0.85 -5.00
CA PHE A 214 -16.82 0.40 -5.73
C PHE A 214 -18.04 0.88 -6.53
N ILE A 215 -19.23 0.31 -6.30
CA ILE A 215 -20.48 0.70 -6.96
C ILE A 215 -21.39 1.40 -5.93
N SER A 216 -21.44 2.72 -5.98
CA SER A 216 -22.53 3.46 -5.32
C SER A 216 -23.84 3.23 -6.08
N LEU A 217 -24.84 2.65 -5.39
CA LEU A 217 -26.21 2.48 -5.86
C LEU A 217 -27.03 3.75 -5.58
N GLU A 218 -26.79 4.81 -6.36
CA GLU A 218 -27.77 5.90 -6.44
C GLU A 218 -29.05 5.40 -7.14
N GLU A 219 -30.12 5.21 -6.37
CA GLU A 219 -31.45 4.94 -6.90
C GLU A 219 -32.05 6.18 -7.59
N CYS A 220 -31.58 6.49 -8.80
CA CYS A 220 -32.28 7.40 -9.70
C CYS A 220 -33.68 6.84 -9.99
N ARG A 221 -34.71 7.37 -9.32
CA ARG A 221 -36.12 7.02 -9.52
C ARG A 221 -36.49 7.10 -11.01
N GLY A 222 -36.65 5.94 -11.65
CA GLY A 222 -37.34 5.81 -12.94
C GLY A 222 -36.67 4.95 -14.02
N HIS A 223 -35.34 4.90 -14.12
CA HIS A 223 -34.68 4.22 -15.27
C HIS A 223 -33.44 3.40 -14.88
N LYS A 224 -33.52 2.08 -15.07
CA LYS A 224 -32.45 1.11 -14.77
C LYS A 224 -31.26 1.22 -15.74
N ARG A 225 -30.35 2.15 -15.50
CA ARG A 225 -28.97 2.11 -16.02
C ARG A 225 -27.99 2.47 -14.90
N ALA A 226 -27.43 1.45 -14.25
CA ALA A 226 -26.34 1.63 -13.31
C ALA A 226 -25.17 2.32 -14.03
N ARG A 227 -24.81 3.52 -13.58
CA ARG A 227 -23.75 4.32 -14.17
C ARG A 227 -22.45 4.00 -13.42
N LYS A 228 -21.55 3.29 -14.08
CA LYS A 228 -20.30 2.72 -13.52
C LYS A 228 -19.23 3.81 -13.24
N ARG A 229 -19.60 4.85 -12.48
CA ARG A 229 -18.87 6.13 -12.38
C ARG A 229 -18.28 6.44 -11.01
N THR A 230 -18.52 5.59 -10.02
CA THR A 230 -18.25 5.83 -8.59
C THR A 230 -17.02 5.11 -8.03
N THR A 231 -16.20 4.50 -8.89
CA THR A 231 -15.09 3.64 -8.46
C THR A 231 -13.91 4.36 -7.83
N MET A 232 -13.71 5.66 -8.09
CA MET A 232 -12.54 6.39 -7.60
C MET A 232 -12.73 7.05 -6.22
N GLU A 233 -13.96 7.35 -5.79
CA GLU A 233 -14.18 8.08 -4.54
C GLU A 233 -13.86 7.22 -3.31
N ALA A 234 -14.32 5.97 -3.28
CA ALA A 234 -13.99 5.02 -2.22
C ALA A 234 -12.49 4.66 -2.20
N ALA A 235 -11.86 4.54 -3.38
CA ALA A 235 -10.41 4.36 -3.49
C ALA A 235 -9.64 5.56 -2.90
N PHE A 236 -10.00 6.78 -3.29
CA PHE A 236 -9.39 8.01 -2.78
C PHE A 236 -9.61 8.22 -1.28
N ALA A 237 -10.78 7.84 -0.76
CA ALA A 237 -11.06 7.84 0.68
C ALA A 237 -10.16 6.83 1.43
N LEU A 238 -10.00 5.61 0.90
CA LEU A 238 -9.12 4.59 1.45
C LEU A 238 -7.64 5.02 1.42
N GLU A 239 -7.19 5.64 0.33
CA GLU A 239 -5.82 6.16 0.18
C GLU A 239 -5.46 7.20 1.25
N LYS A 240 -6.39 8.10 1.61
CA LYS A 240 -6.19 9.10 2.66
C LYS A 240 -5.91 8.50 4.05
N LEU A 241 -6.25 7.24 4.28
CA LEU A 241 -5.94 6.53 5.52
C LEU A 241 -4.47 6.08 5.61
N PHE A 242 -3.74 6.06 4.48
CA PHE A 242 -2.34 5.64 4.44
C PHE A 242 -1.38 6.84 4.52
N PRO A 243 -0.18 6.67 5.11
CA PRO A 243 0.84 7.71 5.10
C PRO A 243 1.22 8.12 3.67
N LYS A 244 1.27 9.43 3.36
CA LYS A 244 1.59 10.00 2.03
C LYS A 244 2.81 9.43 1.30
N GLN A 245 3.79 8.92 2.05
CA GLN A 245 5.03 8.32 1.55
C GLN A 245 4.92 6.83 1.20
N CYS A 246 3.73 6.23 1.33
CA CYS A 246 3.48 4.86 0.95
C CYS A 246 3.34 4.72 -0.57
N HIS A 247 3.89 3.64 -1.11
CA HIS A 247 3.55 3.20 -2.46
C HIS A 247 2.30 2.34 -2.39
N ILE A 248 1.15 2.85 -2.81
CA ILE A 248 -0.13 2.14 -2.79
C ILE A 248 -0.36 1.53 -4.19
N LEU A 249 -0.79 0.27 -4.19
CA LEU A 249 -1.31 -0.45 -5.35
C LEU A 249 -2.69 -0.99 -4.99
N GLY A 250 -3.72 -0.48 -5.65
CA GLY A 250 -5.12 -0.86 -5.45
C GLY A 250 -5.71 -1.49 -6.68
N ILE A 251 -6.22 -2.72 -6.58
CA ILE A 251 -6.85 -3.42 -7.72
C ILE A 251 -8.28 -3.86 -7.40
N VAL A 252 -9.12 -3.84 -8.43
CA VAL A 252 -10.53 -4.24 -8.37
C VAL A 252 -10.69 -5.61 -9.03
N THR A 253 -11.37 -6.53 -8.35
CA THR A 253 -11.48 -7.94 -8.77
C THR A 253 -12.92 -8.46 -8.70
N PRO A 254 -13.31 -9.47 -9.50
CA PRO A 254 -14.63 -10.11 -9.44
C PRO A 254 -14.99 -10.89 -8.16
N GLY A 255 -14.04 -11.09 -7.25
CA GLY A 255 -14.25 -11.78 -5.97
C GLY A 255 -12.95 -11.83 -5.17
N ILE A 256 -13.04 -12.09 -3.86
CA ILE A 256 -11.93 -11.94 -2.92
C ILE A 256 -11.64 -13.25 -2.19
N VAL A 257 -10.35 -13.55 -1.99
CA VAL A 257 -9.88 -14.54 -1.02
C VAL A 257 -9.22 -13.78 0.13
N VAL A 258 -9.68 -13.99 1.36
CA VAL A 258 -9.19 -13.23 2.52
C VAL A 258 -9.11 -14.07 3.78
N THR A 259 -8.06 -13.88 4.57
CA THR A 259 -8.01 -14.33 5.97
C THR A 259 -8.49 -13.18 6.85
N PRO A 260 -9.65 -13.29 7.52
CA PRO A 260 -10.23 -12.19 8.30
C PRO A 260 -9.27 -11.64 9.36
N MET A 261 -9.33 -10.32 9.60
CA MET A 261 -8.46 -9.63 10.55
C MET A 261 -8.53 -10.24 11.97
N GLY A 262 -7.44 -10.07 12.72
CA GLY A 262 -7.27 -10.61 14.08
C GLY A 262 -6.10 -11.57 14.14
N SER A 263 -6.34 -12.87 13.96
CA SER A 263 -5.29 -13.90 14.01
C SER A 263 -5.00 -14.45 12.63
N GLY A 264 -3.72 -14.66 12.30
CA GLY A 264 -3.33 -15.41 11.10
C GLY A 264 -3.87 -16.84 11.07
N ASN A 265 -4.32 -17.37 12.22
CA ASN A 265 -4.97 -18.67 12.38
C ASN A 265 -6.47 -18.67 12.01
N ASN A 266 -7.07 -17.52 11.68
CA ASN A 266 -8.47 -17.42 11.27
C ASN A 266 -8.71 -18.22 9.98
N ARG A 267 -9.87 -18.86 9.84
CA ARG A 267 -10.24 -19.60 8.61
C ARG A 267 -10.31 -18.61 7.43
N PRO A 268 -9.59 -18.87 6.32
CA PRO A 268 -9.68 -18.05 5.12
C PRO A 268 -11.04 -18.23 4.44
N GLN A 269 -11.48 -17.19 3.74
CA GLN A 269 -12.80 -17.10 3.11
C GLN A 269 -12.64 -16.82 1.61
N GLU A 270 -13.23 -17.68 0.79
CA GLU A 270 -13.54 -17.46 -0.62
C GLU A 270 -14.88 -16.70 -0.69
N ILE A 271 -14.83 -15.43 -1.06
CA ILE A 271 -15.99 -14.53 -1.23
C ILE A 271 -16.13 -14.28 -2.73
N GLU A 272 -16.92 -15.14 -3.39
CA GLU A 272 -17.13 -15.13 -4.84
C GLU A 272 -18.13 -14.06 -5.31
N ILE A 273 -18.96 -13.53 -4.40
CA ILE A 273 -19.98 -12.51 -4.64
C ILE A 273 -20.12 -11.69 -3.35
N GLY A 274 -20.24 -10.36 -3.47
CA GLY A 274 -20.50 -9.45 -2.34
C GLY A 274 -19.34 -8.51 -2.01
N GLU A 275 -19.71 -7.33 -1.52
CA GLU A 275 -18.79 -6.32 -0.98
C GLU A 275 -17.74 -6.94 -0.04
N SER A 276 -16.48 -6.89 -0.46
CA SER A 276 -15.38 -7.51 0.28
C SER A 276 -14.03 -6.96 -0.17
N GLY A 277 -13.02 -7.06 0.69
CA GLY A 277 -11.67 -6.61 0.36
C GLY A 277 -10.70 -6.72 1.52
N PHE A 278 -9.43 -6.43 1.23
CA PHE A 278 -8.36 -6.40 2.23
C PHE A 278 -7.23 -5.46 1.81
N ALA A 279 -6.42 -5.04 2.78
CA ALA A 279 -5.17 -4.31 2.56
C ALA A 279 -4.00 -5.01 3.26
N LEU A 280 -2.93 -5.28 2.52
CA LEU A 280 -1.65 -5.75 3.03
C LEU A 280 -0.70 -4.57 3.19
N LEU A 281 -0.36 -4.30 4.45
CA LEU A 281 0.47 -3.19 4.88
C LEU A 281 1.91 -3.68 5.06
N PHE A 282 2.78 -3.44 4.08
CA PHE A 282 4.18 -3.86 4.14
C PHE A 282 5.05 -2.78 4.79
N PRO A 283 5.63 -3.02 5.98
CA PRO A 283 6.61 -2.13 6.56
C PRO A 283 7.93 -2.17 5.77
N GLN A 284 8.86 -1.26 6.08
CA GLN A 284 10.24 -1.43 5.66
C GLN A 284 10.84 -2.69 6.30
N ILE A 285 11.22 -3.67 5.46
CA ILE A 285 11.86 -4.92 5.90
C ILE A 285 13.32 -4.87 5.44
N GLU A 286 14.25 -5.04 6.38
CA GLU A 286 15.69 -5.05 6.10
C GLU A 286 16.05 -6.05 4.97
N GLY A 287 16.84 -5.65 3.99
CA GLY A 287 17.28 -6.53 2.90
C GLY A 287 16.16 -7.13 2.05
N ILE A 288 14.96 -6.54 2.08
CA ILE A 288 13.84 -6.86 1.19
C ILE A 288 13.30 -5.55 0.61
N LYS A 289 13.29 -5.44 -0.72
CA LYS A 289 12.71 -4.35 -1.48
C LYS A 289 11.38 -4.81 -2.06
N ILE A 290 10.30 -4.11 -1.71
CA ILE A 290 8.97 -4.31 -2.28
C ILE A 290 8.63 -3.06 -3.09
N GLN A 291 8.48 -3.20 -4.40
CA GLN A 291 8.32 -2.07 -5.32
C GLN A 291 7.21 -2.36 -6.33
N PRO A 292 6.19 -1.48 -6.45
CA PRO A 292 5.21 -1.60 -7.51
C PRO A 292 5.80 -1.16 -8.86
N PHE A 293 5.19 -1.65 -9.93
CA PHE A 293 5.51 -1.28 -11.31
C PHE A 293 4.22 -1.14 -12.11
N HIS A 294 4.28 -0.36 -13.19
CA HIS A 294 3.13 -0.08 -14.05
C HIS A 294 3.58 0.14 -15.50
N PHE A 295 2.86 -0.49 -16.42
CA PHE A 295 3.07 -0.43 -17.86
C PHE A 295 1.73 -0.14 -18.53
N ILE A 296 1.51 1.10 -18.94
CA ILE A 296 0.33 1.53 -19.67
C ILE A 296 0.49 1.12 -21.15
N LYS A 297 -0.52 0.46 -21.72
CA LYS A 297 -0.58 0.19 -23.16
C LYS A 297 -0.96 1.48 -23.90
N ASP A 298 0.05 2.18 -24.41
CA ASP A 298 -0.16 3.29 -25.35
C ASP A 298 -0.72 2.77 -26.69
N PRO A 299 -1.87 3.28 -27.18
CA PRO A 299 -2.39 2.97 -28.51
C PRO A 299 -1.43 3.32 -29.66
N LYS A 300 -0.53 4.29 -29.47
CA LYS A 300 0.44 4.76 -30.46
C LYS A 300 1.77 4.03 -30.37
N ASN A 301 2.19 3.61 -29.18
CA ASN A 301 3.42 2.86 -28.93
C ASN A 301 3.13 1.48 -28.30
N LEU A 302 2.92 0.48 -29.17
CA LEU A 302 2.64 -0.91 -28.76
C LEU A 302 3.89 -1.69 -28.30
N THR A 303 5.07 -1.07 -28.33
CA THR A 303 6.36 -1.70 -28.01
C THR A 303 6.73 -1.48 -26.54
N LEU A 304 6.62 -2.56 -25.75
CA LEU A 304 7.27 -2.64 -24.45
C LEU A 304 8.78 -2.74 -24.68
N GLU A 305 9.52 -1.71 -24.33
CA GLU A 305 10.97 -1.73 -24.47
C GLU A 305 11.66 -2.35 -23.25
N ARG A 306 12.73 -3.12 -23.48
CA ARG A 306 13.50 -3.80 -22.42
C ARG A 306 13.97 -2.82 -21.34
N HIS A 307 14.31 -1.58 -21.70
CA HIS A 307 14.78 -0.57 -20.76
C HIS A 307 13.74 -0.25 -19.68
N GLN A 308 12.45 -0.23 -20.02
CA GLN A 308 11.35 0.06 -19.09
C GLN A 308 11.27 -0.99 -17.98
N LEU A 309 11.50 -2.28 -18.32
CA LEU A 309 11.56 -3.39 -17.37
C LEU A 309 12.82 -3.32 -16.48
N THR A 310 13.97 -2.90 -17.03
CA THR A 310 15.21 -2.72 -16.24
C THR A 310 15.07 -1.54 -15.27
N GLU A 311 14.44 -0.43 -15.67
CA GLU A 311 14.25 0.78 -14.83
C GLU A 311 13.43 0.50 -13.56
N VAL A 312 12.36 -0.30 -13.66
CA VAL A 312 11.58 -0.73 -12.49
C VAL A 312 12.21 -1.90 -11.72
N GLY A 313 13.38 -2.40 -12.15
CA GLY A 313 14.12 -3.49 -11.51
C GLY A 313 13.52 -4.88 -11.74
N LEU A 314 12.72 -5.07 -12.80
CA LEU A 314 12.19 -6.36 -13.21
C LEU A 314 13.17 -7.15 -14.09
N LEU A 315 14.10 -6.46 -14.76
CA LEU A 315 15.23 -7.08 -15.45
C LEU A 315 16.57 -6.66 -14.82
N ASP A 316 17.60 -7.44 -15.11
CA ASP A 316 19.00 -7.23 -14.70
C ASP A 316 19.21 -7.08 -13.16
N ASN A 317 18.22 -7.54 -12.39
CA ASN A 317 18.16 -7.50 -10.93
C ASN A 317 18.42 -8.92 -10.34
N PRO A 318 19.64 -9.21 -9.82
CA PRO A 318 19.98 -10.53 -9.27
C PRO A 318 19.29 -10.83 -7.93
N GLU A 319 18.67 -9.84 -7.29
CA GLU A 319 17.90 -10.00 -6.05
C GLU A 319 16.42 -10.30 -6.29
N LEU A 320 15.88 -10.15 -7.51
CA LEU A 320 14.48 -10.40 -7.79
C LEU A 320 14.10 -11.87 -7.50
N ARG A 321 13.01 -12.09 -6.76
CA ARG A 321 12.55 -13.45 -6.38
C ARG A 321 11.09 -13.70 -6.69
N VAL A 322 10.22 -12.70 -6.52
CA VAL A 322 8.79 -12.82 -6.82
C VAL A 322 8.29 -11.59 -7.58
N VAL A 323 7.45 -11.82 -8.57
CA VAL A 323 6.69 -10.81 -9.31
C VAL A 323 5.21 -11.19 -9.20
N LEU A 324 4.43 -10.37 -8.50
CA LEU A 324 2.98 -10.40 -8.59
C LEU A 324 2.56 -9.53 -9.78
N VAL A 325 1.76 -10.06 -10.71
CA VAL A 325 1.42 -9.39 -11.99
C VAL A 325 -0.08 -9.40 -12.24
N PHE A 326 -0.63 -8.23 -12.55
CA PHE A 326 -2.07 -8.01 -12.74
C PHE A 326 -2.31 -7.26 -14.05
N GLY A 327 -3.00 -7.92 -14.98
CA GLY A 327 -3.52 -7.25 -16.18
C GLY A 327 -4.89 -6.64 -15.87
N TYR A 328 -5.09 -5.35 -16.16
CA TYR A 328 -6.36 -4.66 -15.90
C TYR A 328 -6.99 -4.15 -17.21
N ASN A 329 -8.33 -4.10 -17.25
CA ASN A 329 -9.10 -3.79 -18.46
C ASN A 329 -8.74 -4.68 -19.69
N CYS A 330 -8.35 -5.94 -19.45
CA CYS A 330 -7.85 -6.86 -20.49
C CYS A 330 -8.86 -7.26 -21.57
N CYS A 331 -10.15 -6.97 -21.36
CA CYS A 331 -11.22 -7.16 -22.34
C CYS A 331 -11.12 -6.22 -23.56
N LYS A 332 -10.35 -5.13 -23.49
CA LYS A 332 -10.18 -4.19 -24.62
C LYS A 332 -9.19 -4.73 -25.66
N VAL A 333 -9.40 -4.34 -26.92
CA VAL A 333 -8.63 -4.84 -28.07
C VAL A 333 -7.11 -4.68 -27.88
N GLY A 334 -6.41 -5.80 -28.00
CA GLY A 334 -4.96 -5.90 -27.87
C GLY A 334 -4.40 -5.77 -26.45
N ALA A 335 -5.24 -5.61 -25.41
CA ALA A 335 -4.77 -5.55 -24.03
C ALA A 335 -4.18 -6.89 -23.56
N ASN A 336 -4.84 -8.02 -23.87
CA ASN A 336 -4.30 -9.36 -23.59
C ASN A 336 -2.96 -9.61 -24.30
N ASN A 337 -2.82 -9.20 -25.57
CA ASN A 337 -1.54 -9.33 -26.30
C ASN A 337 -0.40 -8.50 -25.67
N TYR A 338 -0.73 -7.38 -25.04
CA TYR A 338 0.25 -6.56 -24.32
C TYR A 338 0.62 -7.19 -22.97
N LEU A 339 -0.36 -7.72 -22.23
CA LEU A 339 -0.13 -8.52 -21.03
C LEU A 339 0.77 -9.72 -21.30
N GLN A 340 0.53 -10.46 -22.38
CA GLN A 340 1.37 -11.57 -22.83
C GLN A 340 2.82 -11.14 -23.09
N ARG A 341 3.06 -9.97 -23.70
CA ARG A 341 4.41 -9.42 -23.92
C ARG A 341 5.13 -9.03 -22.63
N VAL A 342 4.42 -8.53 -21.63
CA VAL A 342 5.02 -8.25 -20.31
C VAL A 342 5.32 -9.55 -19.58
N VAL A 343 4.42 -10.54 -19.63
CA VAL A 343 4.59 -11.84 -18.96
C VAL A 343 5.71 -12.68 -19.57
N SER A 344 5.85 -12.71 -20.91
CA SER A 344 6.89 -13.51 -21.57
C SER A 344 8.31 -13.01 -21.28
N ALA A 345 8.48 -11.76 -20.83
CA ALA A 345 9.77 -11.27 -20.32
C ALA A 345 10.28 -12.07 -19.10
N PHE A 346 9.39 -12.81 -18.41
CA PHE A 346 9.72 -13.63 -17.23
C PHE A 346 9.80 -15.15 -17.53
N SER A 347 9.50 -15.61 -18.75
CA SER A 347 9.48 -17.05 -19.13
C SER A 347 10.78 -17.77 -18.73
N ASP A 348 11.92 -17.18 -19.09
CA ASP A 348 13.27 -17.70 -18.85
C ASP A 348 13.87 -17.29 -17.50
N MET A 349 13.18 -16.44 -16.73
CA MET A 349 13.72 -15.90 -15.48
C MET A 349 13.55 -16.87 -14.32
N ASN A 350 14.57 -16.93 -13.44
CA ASN A 350 14.57 -17.70 -12.19
C ASN A 350 13.79 -16.98 -11.07
N VAL A 351 12.58 -16.54 -11.37
CA VAL A 351 11.66 -15.84 -10.45
C VAL A 351 10.35 -16.60 -10.32
N ILE A 352 9.65 -16.41 -9.22
CA ILE A 352 8.23 -16.75 -9.13
C ILE A 352 7.43 -15.65 -9.83
N LEU A 353 6.57 -16.06 -10.77
CA LEU A 353 5.55 -15.20 -11.37
C LEU A 353 4.18 -15.72 -10.93
N ALA A 354 3.32 -14.84 -10.44
CA ALA A 354 1.96 -15.19 -10.04
C ALA A 354 0.99 -14.00 -10.18
N GLY A 355 -0.28 -14.28 -10.47
CA GLY A 355 -1.33 -13.26 -10.53
C GLY A 355 -2.43 -13.63 -11.49
N GLY A 356 -2.95 -12.65 -12.24
CA GLY A 356 -4.09 -12.88 -13.14
C GLY A 356 -4.64 -11.63 -13.80
N GLN A 357 -5.76 -11.79 -14.50
CA GLN A 357 -6.54 -10.70 -15.08
C GLN A 357 -7.57 -10.20 -14.07
N VAL A 358 -7.48 -8.91 -13.75
CA VAL A 358 -8.36 -8.20 -12.81
C VAL A 358 -9.25 -7.22 -13.57
N ASP A 359 -10.30 -6.71 -12.93
CA ASP A 359 -11.25 -5.84 -13.61
C ASP A 359 -10.61 -4.47 -13.90
N ASN A 360 -10.18 -3.77 -12.85
CA ASN A 360 -9.66 -2.40 -12.94
C ASN A 360 -8.47 -2.15 -12.00
N LEU A 361 -7.70 -1.12 -12.32
CA LEU A 361 -6.71 -0.50 -11.44
C LEU A 361 -7.42 0.64 -10.69
N ALA A 362 -7.56 0.53 -9.36
CA ALA A 362 -8.23 1.53 -8.52
C ALA A 362 -7.26 2.65 -8.07
N SER A 363 -6.00 2.30 -7.80
CA SER A 363 -5.01 3.22 -7.24
C SER A 363 -3.59 2.84 -7.60
N LEU A 364 -2.76 3.85 -7.88
CA LEU A 364 -1.32 3.70 -7.97
C LEU A 364 -0.60 5.01 -7.63
N THR A 365 0.08 5.08 -6.48
CA THR A 365 0.75 6.32 -6.02
C THR A 365 2.05 6.67 -6.77
N SER A 366 2.55 5.81 -7.66
CA SER A 366 3.78 6.09 -8.41
C SER A 366 3.58 7.02 -9.60
N ASP A 367 2.34 7.18 -10.09
CA ASP A 367 2.05 8.05 -11.23
C ASP A 367 1.70 9.47 -10.80
N LYS A 368 2.33 10.46 -11.46
CA LYS A 368 2.10 11.90 -11.23
C LYS A 368 0.90 12.45 -12.01
N GLN A 369 0.10 11.57 -12.60
CA GLN A 369 -1.08 11.90 -13.40
C GLN A 369 -2.26 11.06 -12.93
N PRO A 370 -3.50 11.59 -12.97
CA PRO A 370 -4.68 10.78 -12.73
C PRO A 370 -4.71 9.59 -13.70
N LEU A 371 -4.98 8.40 -13.19
CA LEU A 371 -5.23 7.24 -14.03
C LEU A 371 -6.44 7.51 -14.93
N ASP A 372 -6.26 7.38 -16.25
CA ASP A 372 -7.39 7.31 -17.16
C ASP A 372 -8.18 6.03 -16.86
N ILE A 373 -9.47 6.17 -16.54
CA ILE A 373 -10.40 5.05 -16.28
C ILE A 373 -10.46 4.12 -17.50
N ASP A 374 -10.26 4.66 -18.70
CA ASP A 374 -10.23 3.90 -19.93
C ASP A 374 -8.86 3.31 -20.29
N ALA A 375 -7.81 3.55 -19.49
CA ALA A 375 -6.50 2.92 -19.67
C ALA A 375 -6.56 1.38 -19.57
N THR A 376 -5.60 0.75 -20.24
CA THR A 376 -5.36 -0.70 -20.18
C THR A 376 -3.88 -0.91 -19.98
N GLY A 377 -3.47 -1.93 -19.23
CA GLY A 377 -2.05 -2.12 -18.96
C GLY A 377 -1.77 -3.30 -18.06
N VAL A 378 -0.54 -3.32 -17.56
CA VAL A 378 -0.05 -4.31 -16.60
C VAL A 378 0.50 -3.56 -15.41
N VAL A 379 0.03 -3.93 -14.22
CA VAL A 379 0.50 -3.41 -12.95
C VAL A 379 0.95 -4.57 -12.08
N GLY A 380 1.76 -4.33 -11.06
CA GLY A 380 2.17 -5.42 -10.18
C GLY A 380 3.10 -5.00 -9.07
N LEU A 381 3.56 -6.01 -8.33
CA LEU A 381 4.39 -5.85 -7.14
C LEU A 381 5.60 -6.79 -7.21
N SER A 382 6.80 -6.21 -7.27
CA SER A 382 8.06 -6.94 -7.27
C SER A 382 8.60 -7.09 -5.85
N PHE A 383 9.14 -8.27 -5.54
CA PHE A 383 9.80 -8.58 -4.28
C PHE A 383 11.24 -9.01 -4.58
N SER A 384 12.20 -8.19 -4.16
CA SER A 384 13.64 -8.43 -4.32
C SER A 384 14.31 -8.55 -2.96
N GLY A 385 15.25 -9.48 -2.83
CA GLY A 385 16.06 -9.66 -1.63
C GLY A 385 16.49 -11.11 -1.42
N HIS A 386 17.75 -11.29 -1.02
CA HIS A 386 18.37 -12.61 -0.80
C HIS A 386 17.66 -13.50 0.23
N ARG A 387 16.85 -12.91 1.13
CA ARG A 387 16.15 -13.63 2.21
C ARG A 387 14.81 -14.22 1.77
N ILE A 388 14.26 -13.79 0.64
CA ILE A 388 12.95 -14.23 0.17
C ILE A 388 13.04 -15.70 -0.27
N GLN A 389 12.10 -16.50 0.21
CA GLN A 389 11.82 -17.84 -0.31
C GLN A 389 10.38 -17.85 -0.81
N SER A 390 10.12 -18.51 -1.92
CA SER A 390 8.79 -18.57 -2.49
C SER A 390 8.55 -19.86 -3.25
N ALA A 391 7.30 -20.33 -3.22
CA ALA A 391 6.87 -21.52 -3.93
C ALA A 391 5.47 -21.33 -4.48
N THR A 392 5.23 -21.89 -5.67
CA THR A 392 3.96 -21.87 -6.37
C THR A 392 3.54 -23.25 -6.79
N VAL A 393 2.23 -23.48 -6.70
CA VAL A 393 1.57 -24.66 -7.26
C VAL A 393 0.39 -24.22 -8.11
N LEU A 394 0.30 -24.80 -9.30
CA LEU A 394 -0.83 -24.66 -10.21
C LEU A 394 -1.84 -25.80 -9.96
N LEU A 395 -3.11 -25.44 -9.88
CA LEU A 395 -4.26 -26.33 -9.80
C LEU A 395 -5.01 -26.26 -11.13
N ASN A 396 -4.69 -27.20 -12.04
CA ASN A 396 -5.31 -27.33 -13.36
C ASN A 396 -6.81 -27.69 -13.29
N GLU A 397 -7.48 -27.66 -14.45
CA GLU A 397 -8.89 -28.04 -14.63
C GLU A 397 -9.25 -29.47 -14.13
N ASP A 398 -8.27 -30.37 -14.03
CA ASP A 398 -8.42 -31.72 -13.47
C ASP A 398 -8.59 -31.74 -11.94
N VAL A 399 -8.25 -30.65 -11.24
CA VAL A 399 -8.28 -30.55 -9.77
C VAL A 399 -9.68 -30.12 -9.31
N ASN A 400 -10.63 -31.06 -9.34
CA ASN A 400 -12.07 -30.81 -9.17
C ASN A 400 -12.71 -31.42 -7.91
N ASP A 401 -11.92 -31.91 -6.95
CA ASP A 401 -12.41 -32.35 -5.64
C ASP A 401 -11.45 -32.03 -4.48
N GLU A 402 -11.95 -32.08 -3.24
CA GLU A 402 -11.14 -31.80 -2.03
C GLU A 402 -9.84 -32.62 -1.98
N LYS A 403 -9.84 -33.87 -2.46
CA LYS A 403 -8.69 -34.79 -2.37
C LYS A 403 -7.60 -34.41 -3.36
N THR A 404 -7.97 -34.02 -4.58
CA THR A 404 -7.05 -33.53 -5.61
C THR A 404 -6.48 -32.17 -5.24
N VAL A 405 -7.28 -31.29 -4.62
CA VAL A 405 -6.83 -30.02 -4.04
C VAL A 405 -5.85 -30.27 -2.89
N GLU A 406 -6.15 -31.17 -1.95
CA GLU A 406 -5.24 -31.55 -0.86
C GLU A 406 -3.91 -32.13 -1.39
N ALA A 407 -3.94 -32.91 -2.47
CA ALA A 407 -2.72 -33.39 -3.14
C ALA A 407 -1.89 -32.23 -3.74
N ALA A 408 -2.53 -31.18 -4.27
CA ALA A 408 -1.84 -29.97 -4.71
C ALA A 408 -1.24 -29.18 -3.53
N MET A 409 -1.97 -29.06 -2.41
CA MET A 409 -1.45 -28.44 -1.19
C MET A 409 -0.28 -29.23 -0.58
N GLN A 410 -0.29 -30.57 -0.69
CA GLN A 410 0.83 -31.42 -0.30
C GLN A 410 2.06 -31.18 -1.19
N ARG A 411 1.90 -30.96 -2.50
CA ARG A 411 3.01 -30.54 -3.39
C ARG A 411 3.60 -29.20 -2.94
N LEU A 412 2.77 -28.22 -2.63
CA LEU A 412 3.23 -26.92 -2.12
C LEU A 412 3.94 -27.05 -0.77
N LYS A 413 3.43 -27.90 0.14
CA LYS A 413 4.04 -28.15 1.45
C LYS A 413 5.43 -28.80 1.33
N ALA A 414 5.64 -29.64 0.32
CA ALA A 414 6.92 -30.27 0.04
C ALA A 414 8.02 -29.26 -0.36
N ALA A 415 7.68 -28.02 -0.72
CA ALA A 415 8.66 -26.94 -0.92
C ALA A 415 9.34 -26.48 0.38
N ASN A 416 8.82 -26.89 1.55
CA ASN A 416 9.41 -26.62 2.87
C ASN A 416 9.63 -25.12 3.18
N ILE A 417 8.77 -24.25 2.65
CA ILE A 417 8.75 -22.82 2.97
C ILE A 417 8.32 -22.65 4.45
N PRO A 418 9.04 -21.87 5.28
CA PRO A 418 8.64 -21.63 6.67
C PRO A 418 7.26 -20.95 6.74
N GLU A 419 6.44 -21.24 7.76
CA GLU A 419 5.13 -20.57 7.89
C GLU A 419 5.21 -19.18 8.54
N ARG A 420 6.16 -18.98 9.47
CA ARG A 420 6.31 -17.70 10.16
C ARG A 420 6.91 -16.66 9.22
N ASN A 421 6.32 -15.45 9.20
CA ASN A 421 6.67 -14.36 8.27
C ASN A 421 6.39 -14.72 6.80
N THR A 422 5.42 -15.58 6.54
CA THR A 422 4.99 -15.98 5.20
C THR A 422 3.55 -15.57 4.96
N ILE A 423 3.26 -15.16 3.72
CA ILE A 423 1.93 -14.80 3.25
C ILE A 423 1.56 -15.76 2.11
N GLY A 424 0.36 -16.33 2.17
CA GLY A 424 -0.21 -17.12 1.09
C GLY A 424 -0.97 -16.21 0.12
N PHE A 425 -0.82 -16.45 -1.18
CA PHE A 425 -1.70 -15.88 -2.20
C PHE A 425 -2.45 -16.98 -2.97
N MET A 426 -3.74 -16.73 -3.25
CA MET A 426 -4.60 -17.56 -4.09
C MET A 426 -5.18 -16.68 -5.19
N PHE A 427 -4.81 -16.96 -6.44
CA PHE A 427 -5.40 -16.32 -7.61
C PHE A 427 -6.21 -17.39 -8.35
N ALA A 428 -7.53 -17.25 -8.39
CA ALA A 428 -8.46 -18.25 -8.90
C ALA A 428 -9.25 -17.72 -10.09
N CYS A 429 -9.64 -18.61 -11.00
CA CYS A 429 -10.57 -18.28 -12.07
C CYS A 429 -11.98 -18.03 -11.50
N VAL A 430 -12.70 -17.05 -12.02
CA VAL A 430 -14.16 -16.90 -11.77
C VAL A 430 -14.97 -18.14 -12.18
N GLY A 431 -14.42 -19.01 -13.04
CA GLY A 431 -15.01 -20.31 -13.38
C GLY A 431 -14.77 -21.43 -12.35
N ARG A 432 -14.18 -21.13 -11.19
CA ARG A 432 -13.85 -22.09 -10.12
C ARG A 432 -14.83 -21.94 -8.94
N GLY A 433 -14.38 -22.12 -7.70
CA GLY A 433 -15.21 -21.89 -6.51
C GLY A 433 -16.46 -22.78 -6.40
N PHE A 434 -17.53 -22.20 -5.85
CA PHE A 434 -18.74 -22.90 -5.40
C PHE A 434 -19.39 -23.78 -6.45
N GLN A 435 -19.55 -23.27 -7.68
CA GLN A 435 -20.21 -24.02 -8.75
C GLN A 435 -19.33 -25.18 -9.26
N TYR A 436 -18.04 -24.91 -9.46
CA TYR A 436 -17.06 -25.88 -9.93
C TYR A 436 -16.93 -27.07 -8.97
N TYR A 437 -16.89 -26.82 -7.66
CA TYR A 437 -16.86 -27.87 -6.62
C TYR A 437 -18.26 -28.41 -6.24
N ARG A 438 -19.25 -28.30 -7.12
CA ARG A 438 -20.59 -28.91 -7.00
C ARG A 438 -21.36 -28.42 -5.77
N ALA A 439 -21.52 -27.10 -5.66
CA ALA A 439 -22.16 -26.40 -4.54
C ALA A 439 -21.41 -26.55 -3.19
N LYS A 440 -20.08 -26.59 -3.25
CA LYS A 440 -19.19 -26.49 -2.09
C LYS A 440 -18.30 -25.26 -2.24
N GLY A 441 -18.50 -24.25 -1.39
CA GLY A 441 -17.61 -23.08 -1.34
C GLY A 441 -16.42 -23.32 -0.41
N ASN A 442 -15.39 -22.48 -0.51
CA ASN A 442 -14.22 -22.47 0.37
C ASN A 442 -13.29 -23.68 0.26
N VAL A 443 -13.38 -24.47 -0.81
CA VAL A 443 -12.72 -25.78 -0.92
C VAL A 443 -11.20 -25.66 -0.97
N GLU A 444 -10.68 -24.67 -1.71
CA GLU A 444 -9.24 -24.49 -1.88
C GLU A 444 -8.61 -23.76 -0.70
N ALA A 445 -9.31 -22.77 -0.16
CA ALA A 445 -8.93 -22.06 1.06
C ALA A 445 -8.96 -22.97 2.31
N ASP A 446 -9.94 -23.87 2.44
CA ASP A 446 -9.96 -24.87 3.51
C ASP A 446 -8.85 -25.90 3.36
N ALA A 447 -8.61 -26.41 2.14
CA ALA A 447 -7.49 -27.30 1.89
C ALA A 447 -6.14 -26.62 2.20
N PHE A 448 -5.93 -25.37 1.77
CA PHE A 448 -4.74 -24.60 2.13
C PHE A 448 -4.58 -24.51 3.66
N ARG A 449 -5.65 -24.18 4.38
CA ARG A 449 -5.65 -24.07 5.85
C ARG A 449 -5.27 -25.37 6.55
N LYS A 450 -5.63 -26.55 6.02
CA LYS A 450 -5.23 -27.86 6.56
C LYS A 450 -3.71 -28.07 6.51
N PHE A 451 -3.02 -27.55 5.48
CA PHE A 451 -1.57 -27.72 5.29
C PHE A 451 -0.73 -26.55 5.84
N PHE A 452 -1.30 -25.36 5.96
CA PHE A 452 -0.62 -24.13 6.40
C PHE A 452 -1.40 -23.44 7.53
N PRO A 453 -1.49 -24.05 8.72
CA PRO A 453 -2.39 -23.58 9.79
C PRO A 453 -2.09 -22.17 10.31
N SER A 454 -0.85 -21.67 10.16
CA SER A 454 -0.45 -20.35 10.65
C SER A 454 -0.17 -19.31 9.56
N VAL A 455 -0.31 -19.68 8.28
CA VAL A 455 -0.14 -18.76 7.15
C VAL A 455 -1.48 -18.13 6.78
N PRO A 456 -1.60 -16.80 6.76
CA PRO A 456 -2.78 -16.14 6.23
C PRO A 456 -2.77 -16.20 4.69
N LEU A 457 -3.93 -16.53 4.12
CA LEU A 457 -4.19 -16.59 2.67
C LEU A 457 -4.98 -15.35 2.23
N PHE A 458 -4.56 -14.76 1.11
CA PHE A 458 -5.19 -13.59 0.48
C PHE A 458 -5.24 -13.75 -1.05
N GLY A 459 -6.00 -12.91 -1.76
CA GLY A 459 -6.01 -12.90 -3.23
C GLY A 459 -7.41 -12.70 -3.80
N PHE A 460 -7.70 -13.27 -4.96
CA PHE A 460 -8.91 -12.96 -5.71
C PHE A 460 -9.43 -14.10 -6.60
N PHE A 461 -10.70 -13.96 -6.99
CA PHE A 461 -11.27 -14.57 -8.19
C PHE A 461 -11.18 -13.58 -9.36
N GLY A 462 -10.74 -14.04 -10.53
CA GLY A 462 -10.41 -13.18 -11.68
C GLY A 462 -10.61 -13.84 -13.04
N ASN A 463 -10.35 -13.07 -14.10
CA ASN A 463 -10.72 -13.41 -15.48
C ASN A 463 -9.63 -14.22 -16.22
N GLY A 464 -8.85 -15.03 -15.50
CA GLY A 464 -7.69 -15.77 -16.02
C GLY A 464 -6.47 -15.63 -15.11
N GLU A 465 -5.64 -16.66 -15.03
CA GLU A 465 -4.56 -16.76 -14.04
C GLU A 465 -3.19 -16.74 -14.72
N ILE A 466 -2.19 -16.24 -14.01
CA ILE A 466 -0.81 -16.15 -14.48
C ILE A 466 0.10 -16.87 -13.49
N GLY A 467 0.89 -17.84 -13.95
CA GLY A 467 1.88 -18.53 -13.12
C GLY A 467 2.22 -19.95 -13.58
N CYS A 468 2.98 -20.69 -12.77
CA CYS A 468 3.29 -22.12 -12.99
C CYS A 468 3.79 -22.79 -11.69
N ASP A 469 3.93 -24.13 -11.70
CA ASP A 469 4.61 -24.90 -10.66
C ASP A 469 6.11 -24.48 -10.58
N ARG A 470 6.53 -23.87 -9.46
CA ARG A 470 7.91 -23.38 -9.31
C ARG A 470 8.30 -23.22 -7.84
N ILE A 471 9.56 -23.49 -7.50
CA ILE A 471 10.12 -23.25 -6.15
C ILE A 471 11.41 -22.44 -6.29
N VAL A 472 11.50 -21.33 -5.56
CA VAL A 472 12.66 -20.44 -5.49
C VAL A 472 13.10 -20.30 -4.03
N THR A 473 14.27 -20.86 -3.71
CA THR A 473 14.90 -20.77 -2.39
C THR A 473 16.32 -20.22 -2.52
N GLY A 474 16.90 -19.69 -1.43
CA GLY A 474 18.13 -18.87 -1.49
C GLY A 474 19.33 -19.49 -2.21
N ASN A 475 19.42 -20.82 -2.28
CA ASN A 475 20.53 -21.54 -2.94
C ASN A 475 20.09 -22.37 -4.17
N PHE A 476 18.79 -22.40 -4.51
CA PHE A 476 18.27 -23.41 -5.45
C PHE A 476 16.87 -23.08 -6.01
N VAL A 477 16.67 -23.41 -7.30
CA VAL A 477 15.39 -23.29 -8.02
C VAL A 477 14.93 -24.67 -8.52
N LEU A 478 13.80 -25.16 -8.01
CA LEU A 478 13.15 -26.38 -8.48
C LEU A 478 12.16 -25.97 -9.60
N LYS A 479 12.62 -25.99 -10.86
CA LYS A 479 11.73 -25.87 -12.03
C LYS A 479 11.25 -27.28 -12.39
N LYS A 480 9.99 -27.62 -12.11
CA LYS A 480 9.37 -28.87 -12.56
C LYS A 480 8.44 -28.65 -13.75
N CYS A 481 8.99 -28.05 -14.80
CA CYS A 481 8.40 -28.07 -16.12
C CYS A 481 9.47 -28.52 -17.11
N ASN A 482 9.21 -29.63 -17.80
CA ASN A 482 9.87 -29.91 -19.08
C ASN A 482 9.56 -28.73 -20.01
N GLU A 483 10.57 -28.21 -20.71
CA GLU A 483 10.43 -27.31 -21.88
C GLU A 483 9.18 -26.41 -21.88
N VAL A 484 9.11 -25.49 -20.90
CA VAL A 484 8.09 -24.42 -20.84
C VAL A 484 8.13 -23.66 -22.17
N LYS A 485 7.07 -23.75 -22.96
CA LYS A 485 6.86 -22.85 -24.10
C LYS A 485 6.23 -21.56 -23.58
N ASP A 486 6.35 -20.46 -24.32
CA ASP A 486 5.81 -19.15 -23.90
C ASP A 486 4.29 -19.16 -23.60
N ASP A 487 3.57 -20.18 -24.08
CA ASP A 487 2.13 -20.36 -23.83
C ASP A 487 1.79 -20.90 -22.42
N ASP A 488 2.75 -21.49 -21.67
CA ASP A 488 2.49 -22.26 -20.44
C ASP A 488 2.31 -21.41 -19.15
N LEU A 489 2.32 -20.07 -19.25
CA LEU A 489 2.17 -19.16 -18.11
C LEU A 489 0.75 -18.59 -17.93
N PHE A 490 -0.11 -18.72 -18.93
CA PHE A 490 -1.49 -18.20 -18.91
C PHE A 490 -2.49 -19.34 -18.83
N HIS A 491 -3.45 -19.21 -17.93
CA HIS A 491 -4.36 -20.31 -17.56
C HIS A 491 -5.82 -19.86 -17.44
N SER A 492 -6.72 -20.85 -17.44
CA SER A 492 -8.15 -20.71 -17.15
C SER A 492 -8.63 -21.96 -16.37
N TYR A 493 -9.43 -21.81 -15.32
CA TYR A 493 -10.11 -22.89 -14.54
C TYR A 493 -9.29 -23.91 -13.67
N THR A 494 -8.19 -23.67 -12.94
CA THR A 494 -7.35 -22.47 -12.84
C THR A 494 -7.28 -21.88 -11.43
N THR A 495 -6.36 -22.33 -10.57
CA THR A 495 -5.80 -21.52 -9.48
C THR A 495 -4.27 -21.58 -9.45
N ILE A 496 -3.67 -20.43 -9.18
CA ILE A 496 -2.28 -20.30 -8.72
C ILE A 496 -2.28 -20.08 -7.20
N MET A 497 -1.66 -21.01 -6.47
CA MET A 497 -1.40 -20.90 -5.03
C MET A 497 0.08 -20.59 -4.79
N VAL A 498 0.37 -19.55 -4.02
CA VAL A 498 1.71 -18.99 -3.79
C VAL A 498 1.99 -18.90 -2.29
N LEU A 499 3.24 -19.14 -1.88
CA LEU A 499 3.76 -18.74 -0.57
C LEU A 499 4.90 -17.75 -0.75
N ILE A 500 4.84 -16.57 -0.14
CA ILE A 500 5.95 -15.61 -0.11
C ILE A 500 6.46 -15.47 1.32
N HIS A 501 7.67 -15.98 1.59
CA HIS A 501 8.36 -15.84 2.86
C HIS A 501 9.24 -14.59 2.88
N LEU A 502 9.03 -13.73 3.86
CA LEU A 502 9.76 -12.46 4.05
C LEU A 502 10.68 -12.47 5.29
N GLY A 503 10.86 -13.63 5.92
CA GLY A 503 11.66 -13.79 7.14
C GLY A 503 13.15 -14.02 6.91
N SER A 504 13.89 -14.17 8.02
CA SER A 504 15.22 -14.77 8.01
C SER A 504 15.07 -16.29 8.05
N SER A 505 15.91 -17.02 7.31
CA SER A 505 15.94 -18.48 7.23
C SER A 505 16.55 -19.15 8.49
N LYS A 506 16.06 -18.80 9.68
CA LYS A 506 16.52 -19.35 10.98
C LYS A 506 15.44 -20.19 11.63
#